data_AF-A0A6J4K4D8-F1
#
_entry.id   AF-A0A6J4K4D8-F1
#
_cell.length_a   1.000
_cell.length_b   1.000
_cell.length_c   1.000
_cell.angle_alpha   90.00
_cell.angle_beta   90.00
_cell.angle_gamma   90.00
#
_symmetry.space_group_name_H-M   'P 1'
#
loop_
_entity.id
_entity.type
_entity.pdbx_description
1 polymer ?
#
loop_
_entity_poly.entity_id
_entity_poly.type
_entity_poly.pdbx_seq_one_letter_code
_entity_poly.pdbx_strand_id
1 'polypeptide(L)'
;MFDSFHIPFTQRTLVDEEALLAQLDLVRENLPTAVEDAEKIVRQRDEILLSAEEYAQEIMEAAERRADQMLDEMGIIQQAELEASQIRQQVQQECELIQEQTLAEIERMRLQAQQELEQMRQLALVDCEDIQNGADDYADAVLTSIEQQLSDMLRVIRNGRQQLQPEPTSDYPEETDGTSPSKKI
;
A
#
# COMPACT_ATOMS: atom_id res chain seq x y z
N MET A 1 -1.08 -102.32 24.92
CA MET A 1 -0.77 -103.03 26.17
C MET A 1 0.20 -104.14 25.77
N PHE A 2 1.50 -103.86 25.73
CA PHE A 2 2.52 -104.85 25.37
C PHE A 2 3.14 -105.35 26.67
N ASP A 3 2.83 -106.59 27.01
CA ASP A 3 3.35 -107.24 28.20
C ASP A 3 4.80 -107.66 27.90
N SER A 4 5.76 -107.09 28.63
CA SER A 4 7.17 -107.29 28.36
C SER A 4 7.77 -108.12 29.48
N PHE A 5 8.06 -109.39 29.19
CA PHE A 5 8.62 -110.31 30.17
C PHE A 5 10.12 -110.00 30.33
N HIS A 6 10.46 -109.23 31.36
CA HIS A 6 11.83 -108.84 31.64
C HIS A 6 12.54 -109.96 32.41
N ILE A 7 13.68 -110.44 31.91
CA ILE A 7 14.41 -111.55 32.53
C ILE A 7 15.31 -110.98 33.66
N PRO A 8 15.02 -111.24 34.95
CA PRO A 8 15.79 -110.63 36.04
C PRO A 8 17.26 -111.10 36.02
N PHE A 9 18.19 -110.20 36.40
CA PHE A 9 19.65 -110.34 36.32
C PHE A 9 20.30 -110.31 34.91
N THR A 10 19.52 -110.11 33.84
CA THR A 10 20.06 -109.78 32.51
C THR A 10 19.37 -108.52 31.98
N GLN A 11 20.07 -107.66 31.25
CA GLN A 11 19.45 -106.50 30.60
C GLN A 11 18.64 -106.90 29.34
N ARG A 12 18.06 -108.11 29.32
CA ARG A 12 17.35 -108.65 28.15
C ARG A 12 15.87 -108.80 28.44
N THR A 13 15.07 -108.45 27.44
CA THR A 13 13.62 -108.47 27.49
C THR A 13 13.10 -109.40 26.41
N LEU A 14 12.16 -110.27 26.76
CA LEU A 14 11.55 -111.21 25.82
C LEU A 14 10.41 -110.48 25.11
N VAL A 15 10.53 -110.34 23.78
CA VAL A 15 9.58 -109.62 22.95
C VAL A 15 9.05 -110.59 21.90
N ASP A 16 7.74 -110.53 21.65
CA ASP A 16 7.09 -111.27 20.58
C ASP A 16 7.56 -110.74 19.21
N GLU A 17 8.27 -111.60 18.48
CA GLU A 17 8.86 -111.26 17.17
C GLU A 17 7.77 -110.95 16.13
N GLU A 18 6.65 -111.67 16.11
CA GLU A 18 5.57 -111.42 15.16
C GLU A 18 4.87 -110.09 15.45
N ALA A 19 4.58 -109.81 16.72
CA ALA A 19 3.96 -108.54 17.12
C ALA A 19 4.88 -107.34 16.87
N LEU A 20 6.19 -107.47 17.12
CA LEU A 20 7.18 -106.42 16.89
C LEU A 20 7.41 -106.17 15.39
N LEU A 21 7.50 -107.23 14.57
CA LEU A 21 7.62 -107.11 13.12
C LEU A 21 6.38 -106.47 12.50
N ALA A 22 5.17 -106.84 12.94
CA ALA A 22 3.94 -106.20 12.49
C ALA A 22 3.90 -104.69 12.82
N GLN A 23 4.42 -104.29 13.99
CA GLN A 23 4.57 -102.87 14.33
C GLN A 23 5.65 -102.17 13.50
N LEU A 24 6.76 -102.86 13.21
CA LEU A 24 7.82 -102.34 12.36
C LEU A 24 7.33 -102.16 10.92
N ASP A 25 6.52 -103.08 10.40
CA ASP A 25 5.90 -103.00 9.08
C ASP A 25 4.89 -101.86 9.00
N LEU A 26 4.08 -101.67 10.05
CA LEU A 26 3.18 -100.52 10.16
C LEU A 26 3.95 -99.19 10.15
N VAL A 27 5.07 -99.10 10.87
CA VAL A 27 5.94 -97.92 10.84
C VAL A 27 6.57 -97.77 9.46
N ARG A 28 7.04 -98.85 8.82
CA ARG A 28 7.63 -98.83 7.49
C ARG A 28 6.63 -98.38 6.41
N GLU A 29 5.36 -98.69 6.57
CA GLU A 29 4.29 -98.31 5.64
C GLU A 29 3.87 -96.84 5.81
N ASN A 30 3.80 -96.34 7.04
CA ASN A 30 3.28 -94.99 7.35
C ASN A 30 4.37 -93.90 7.53
N LEU A 31 5.61 -94.27 7.83
CA LEU A 31 6.70 -93.30 8.01
C LEU A 31 7.07 -92.58 6.71
N PRO A 32 7.14 -93.23 5.53
CA PRO A 32 7.46 -92.54 4.28
C PRO A 32 6.46 -91.43 3.95
N THR A 33 5.16 -91.68 4.12
CA THR A 33 4.11 -90.68 3.85
C THR A 33 4.14 -89.54 4.85
N ALA A 34 4.38 -89.83 6.14
CA ALA A 34 4.55 -88.80 7.16
C ALA A 34 5.77 -87.89 6.90
N VAL A 35 6.89 -88.44 6.40
CA VAL A 35 8.07 -87.67 6.00
C VAL A 35 7.78 -86.82 4.76
N GLU A 36 7.08 -87.37 3.76
CA GLU A 36 6.68 -86.62 2.56
C GLU A 36 5.76 -85.44 2.89
N ASP A 37 4.79 -85.63 3.78
CA ASP A 37 3.90 -84.57 4.23
C ASP A 37 4.63 -83.52 5.06
N ALA A 38 5.57 -83.92 5.92
CA ALA A 38 6.44 -83.00 6.64
C ALA A 38 7.29 -82.15 5.70
N GLU A 39 7.86 -82.74 4.64
CA GLU A 39 8.60 -82.00 3.61
C GLU A 39 7.70 -80.99 2.87
N LYS A 40 6.46 -81.35 2.53
CA LYS A 40 5.50 -80.44 1.90
C LYS A 40 5.19 -79.24 2.80
N ILE A 41 4.97 -79.48 4.09
CA ILE A 41 4.72 -78.41 5.07
C ILE A 41 5.92 -77.47 5.18
N VAL A 42 7.15 -78.02 5.22
CA VAL A 42 8.38 -77.22 5.27
C VAL A 42 8.51 -76.35 4.01
N ARG A 43 8.31 -76.93 2.80
CA ARG A 43 8.36 -76.17 1.55
C ARG A 43 7.32 -75.06 1.50
N GLN A 44 6.07 -75.36 1.86
CA GLN A 44 5.00 -74.36 1.91
C GLN A 44 5.28 -73.24 2.90
N ARG A 45 5.84 -73.57 4.07
CA ARG A 45 6.27 -72.55 5.04
C ARG A 45 7.35 -71.66 4.45
N ASP A 46 8.35 -72.25 3.80
CA ASP A 46 9.47 -71.49 3.22
C ASP A 46 8.98 -70.57 2.08
N GLU A 47 8.03 -71.03 1.25
CA GLU A 47 7.35 -70.19 0.25
C GLU A 47 6.57 -69.03 0.89
N ILE A 48 5.81 -69.30 1.96
CA ILE A 48 5.07 -68.26 2.68
C ILE A 48 6.03 -67.23 3.28
N LEU A 49 7.11 -67.69 3.93
CA LEU A 49 8.12 -66.82 4.51
C LEU A 49 8.76 -65.92 3.45
N LEU A 50 9.18 -66.49 2.31
CA LEU A 50 9.75 -65.72 1.23
C LEU A 50 8.75 -64.66 0.70
N SER A 51 7.50 -65.04 0.46
CA SER A 51 6.47 -64.10 0.00
C SER A 51 6.17 -62.99 1.02
N ALA A 52 6.22 -63.31 2.32
CA ALA A 52 6.01 -62.35 3.39
C ALA A 52 7.21 -61.39 3.52
N GLU A 53 8.44 -61.89 3.35
CA GLU A 53 9.66 -61.08 3.31
C GLU A 53 9.64 -60.12 2.12
N GLU A 54 9.30 -60.61 0.92
CA GLU A 54 9.17 -59.77 -0.28
C GLU A 54 8.10 -58.67 -0.07
N TYR A 55 6.92 -59.04 0.43
CA TYR A 55 5.85 -58.08 0.70
C TYR A 55 6.23 -57.04 1.78
N ALA A 56 6.91 -57.48 2.84
CA ALA A 56 7.41 -56.58 3.86
C ALA A 56 8.45 -55.59 3.29
N GLN A 57 9.34 -56.08 2.42
CA GLN A 57 10.33 -55.26 1.74
C GLN A 57 9.66 -54.22 0.82
N GLU A 58 8.66 -54.62 0.04
CA GLU A 58 7.88 -53.70 -0.81
C GLU A 58 7.19 -52.60 0.02
N ILE A 59 6.60 -52.96 1.17
CA ILE A 59 5.98 -51.98 2.07
C ILE A 59 7.02 -50.99 2.60
N MET A 60 8.17 -51.49 3.05
CA MET A 60 9.24 -50.65 3.58
C MET A 60 9.74 -49.67 2.52
N GLU A 61 10.02 -50.15 1.30
CA GLU A 61 10.46 -49.31 0.18
C GLU A 61 9.39 -48.30 -0.26
N ALA A 62 8.11 -48.66 -0.19
CA ALA A 62 7.03 -47.73 -0.47
C ALA A 62 6.88 -46.66 0.63
N ALA A 63 7.09 -47.03 1.89
CA ALA A 63 7.05 -46.11 3.02
C ALA A 63 8.23 -45.13 2.98
N GLU A 64 9.44 -45.61 2.70
CA GLU A 64 10.65 -44.78 2.58
C GLU A 64 10.52 -43.78 1.43
N ARG A 65 10.10 -44.23 0.24
CA ARG A 65 9.86 -43.32 -0.90
C ARG A 65 8.84 -42.23 -0.59
N ARG A 66 7.78 -42.54 0.16
CA ARG A 66 6.78 -41.54 0.57
C ARG A 66 7.35 -40.57 1.59
N ALA A 67 8.18 -41.04 2.53
CA ALA A 67 8.82 -40.19 3.51
C ALA A 67 9.76 -39.19 2.84
N ASP A 68 10.54 -39.63 1.86
CA ASP A 68 11.43 -38.76 1.08
C ASP A 68 10.63 -37.68 0.32
N GLN A 69 9.55 -38.08 -0.36
CA GLN A 69 8.65 -37.13 -1.05
C GLN A 69 8.06 -36.08 -0.10
N MET A 70 7.61 -36.51 1.08
CA MET A 70 7.07 -35.58 2.09
C MET A 70 8.12 -34.61 2.62
N LEU A 71 9.36 -35.07 2.81
CA LEU A 71 10.46 -34.21 3.25
C LEU A 71 10.82 -33.17 2.18
N ASP A 72 10.86 -33.57 0.92
CA ASP A 72 11.08 -32.65 -0.21
C ASP A 72 9.98 -31.60 -0.30
N GLU A 73 8.71 -32.01 -0.22
CA GLU A 73 7.56 -31.10 -0.20
C GLU A 73 7.63 -30.13 1.00
N MET A 74 7.96 -30.63 2.19
CA MET A 74 8.11 -29.81 3.39
C MET A 74 9.28 -28.81 3.27
N GLY A 75 10.37 -29.20 2.61
CA GLY A 75 11.49 -28.30 2.29
C GLY A 75 11.06 -27.15 1.38
N ILE A 76 10.29 -27.44 0.34
CA ILE A 76 9.73 -26.42 -0.57
C ILE A 76 8.79 -25.47 0.19
N ILE A 77 7.91 -26.01 1.03
CA ILE A 77 6.96 -25.20 1.82
C ILE A 77 7.71 -24.26 2.77
N GLN A 78 8.69 -24.77 3.52
CA GLN A 78 9.48 -23.93 4.44
C GLN A 78 10.23 -22.83 3.70
N GLN A 79 10.83 -23.15 2.54
CA GLN A 79 11.51 -22.17 1.72
C GLN A 79 10.54 -21.10 1.21
N ALA A 80 9.37 -21.50 0.71
CA ALA A 80 8.35 -20.58 0.24
C ALA A 80 7.81 -19.69 1.38
N GLU A 81 7.65 -20.23 2.59
CA GLU A 81 7.25 -19.47 3.78
C GLU A 81 8.29 -18.43 4.17
N LEU A 82 9.58 -18.80 4.15
CA LEU A 82 10.68 -17.89 4.43
C LEU A 82 10.72 -16.73 3.43
N GLU A 83 10.67 -17.04 2.13
CA GLU A 83 10.63 -16.05 1.05
C GLU A 83 9.40 -15.14 1.16
N ALA A 84 8.22 -15.72 1.38
CA ALA A 84 7.00 -14.94 1.57
C ALA A 84 7.10 -14.02 2.80
N SER A 85 7.73 -14.48 3.88
CA SER A 85 7.97 -13.65 5.06
C SER A 85 8.94 -12.50 4.77
N GLN A 86 10.01 -12.75 4.01
CA GLN A 86 10.96 -11.72 3.60
C GLN A 86 10.30 -10.68 2.70
N ILE A 87 9.52 -11.12 1.71
CA ILE A 87 8.77 -10.22 0.82
C ILE A 87 7.80 -9.36 1.63
N ARG A 88 7.03 -9.95 2.56
CA ARG A 88 6.12 -9.18 3.42
C ARG A 88 6.86 -8.14 4.25
N GLN A 89 8.00 -8.50 4.84
CA GLN A 89 8.79 -7.57 5.64
C GLN A 89 9.35 -6.43 4.78
N GLN A 90 9.87 -6.75 3.59
CA GLN A 90 10.37 -5.74 2.67
C GLN A 90 9.28 -4.78 2.22
N VAL A 91 8.12 -5.30 1.80
CA VAL A 91 6.97 -4.47 1.39
C VAL A 91 6.50 -3.60 2.55
N GLN A 92 6.47 -4.12 3.78
CA GLN A 92 6.10 -3.33 4.96
C GLN A 92 7.06 -2.15 5.16
N GLN A 93 8.37 -2.40 5.09
CA GLN A 93 9.39 -1.35 5.23
C GLN A 93 9.32 -0.32 4.10
N GLU A 94 9.12 -0.77 2.86
CA GLU A 94 8.96 0.11 1.71
C GLU A 94 7.70 0.98 1.83
N CYS A 95 6.57 0.40 2.25
CA CYS A 95 5.35 1.13 2.50
C CYS A 95 5.51 2.19 3.59
N GLU A 96 6.16 1.85 4.70
CA GLU A 96 6.45 2.80 5.79
C GLU A 96 7.33 3.96 5.30
N LEU A 97 8.38 3.67 4.54
CA LEU A 97 9.26 4.67 3.95
C LEU A 97 8.51 5.60 2.99
N ILE A 98 7.72 5.04 2.08
CA ILE A 98 6.94 5.83 1.11
C ILE A 98 5.92 6.70 1.84
N GLN A 99 5.27 6.19 2.89
CA GLN A 99 4.33 6.97 3.69
C GLN A 99 5.03 8.15 4.37
N GLU A 100 6.18 7.93 5.01
CA GLU A 100 6.96 9.00 5.65
C GLU A 100 7.39 10.07 4.64
N GLN A 101 7.92 9.65 3.49
CA GLN A 101 8.30 10.55 2.40
C GLN A 101 7.10 11.36 1.89
N THR A 102 5.96 10.69 1.65
CA THR A 102 4.75 11.35 1.14
C THR A 102 4.22 12.36 2.14
N LEU A 103 4.21 12.03 3.43
CA LEU A 103 3.80 12.96 4.49
C LEU A 103 4.71 14.19 4.55
N ALA A 104 6.03 13.99 4.50
CA ALA A 104 7.00 15.08 4.46
C ALA A 104 6.83 15.98 3.22
N GLU A 105 6.57 15.39 2.05
CA GLU A 105 6.28 16.13 0.82
C GLU A 105 4.98 16.94 0.91
N ILE A 106 3.90 16.34 1.44
CA ILE A 106 2.63 17.03 1.65
C ILE A 106 2.82 18.23 2.60
N GLU A 107 3.53 18.04 3.71
CA GLU A 107 3.80 19.12 4.66
C GLU A 107 4.60 20.26 4.02
N ARG A 108 5.65 19.91 3.26
CA ARG A 108 6.45 20.88 2.52
C ARG A 108 5.61 21.67 1.51
N MET A 109 4.81 20.97 0.70
CA MET A 109 3.93 21.60 -0.29
C MET A 109 2.91 22.50 0.38
N ARG A 110 2.34 22.08 1.51
CA ARG A 110 1.38 22.88 2.28
C ARG A 110 2.01 24.17 2.80
N LEU A 111 3.21 24.08 3.36
CA LEU A 111 3.92 25.26 3.87
C LEU A 111 4.26 26.23 2.75
N GLN A 112 4.73 25.72 1.61
CA GLN A 112 5.03 26.54 0.44
C GLN A 112 3.78 27.25 -0.07
N ALA A 113 2.68 26.52 -0.26
CA ALA A 113 1.42 27.12 -0.71
C ALA A 113 0.90 28.19 0.25
N GLN A 114 1.04 27.98 1.57
CA GLN A 114 0.68 28.98 2.57
C GLN A 114 1.54 30.25 2.45
N GLN A 115 2.85 30.10 2.24
CA GLN A 115 3.77 31.23 2.04
C GLN A 115 3.44 32.00 0.76
N GLU A 116 3.20 31.29 -0.35
CA GLU A 116 2.83 31.90 -1.64
C GLU A 116 1.50 32.65 -1.54
N LEU A 117 0.50 32.10 -0.84
CA LEU A 117 -0.77 32.78 -0.59
C LEU A 117 -0.59 34.04 0.24
N GLU A 118 0.23 34.01 1.29
CA GLU A 118 0.51 35.20 2.10
C GLU A 118 1.22 36.28 1.28
N GLN A 119 2.20 35.89 0.45
CA GLN A 119 2.90 36.82 -0.45
C GLN A 119 1.95 37.44 -1.48
N MET A 120 1.10 36.62 -2.12
CA MET A 120 0.11 37.10 -3.07
C MET A 120 -0.88 38.06 -2.41
N ARG A 121 -1.31 37.75 -1.18
CA ARG A 121 -2.19 38.63 -0.40
C ARG A 121 -1.53 39.97 -0.10
N GLN A 122 -0.27 39.94 0.32
CA GLN A 122 0.49 41.17 0.60
C GLN A 122 0.65 42.03 -0.66
N LEU A 123 1.04 41.41 -1.79
CA LEU A 123 1.15 42.12 -3.06
C LEU A 123 -0.17 42.76 -3.46
N ALA A 124 -1.27 42.00 -3.41
CA ALA A 124 -2.59 42.51 -3.78
C ALA A 124 -3.04 43.68 -2.88
N LEU A 125 -2.66 43.69 -1.60
CA LEU A 125 -2.95 44.81 -0.71
C LEU A 125 -2.17 46.07 -1.12
N VAL A 126 -0.89 45.93 -1.44
CA VAL A 126 -0.06 47.03 -1.93
C VAL A 126 -0.60 47.56 -3.26
N ASP A 127 -0.91 46.68 -4.21
CA ASP A 127 -1.47 47.07 -5.50
C ASP A 127 -2.81 47.83 -5.34
N CYS A 128 -3.67 47.38 -4.43
CA CYS A 128 -4.92 48.09 -4.11
C CYS A 128 -4.68 49.48 -3.53
N GLU A 129 -3.68 49.64 -2.66
CA GLU A 129 -3.30 50.92 -2.06
C GLU A 129 -2.76 51.88 -3.13
N ASP A 130 -1.89 51.39 -4.02
CA ASP A 130 -1.35 52.16 -5.13
C ASP A 130 -2.45 52.61 -6.12
N ILE A 131 -3.40 51.72 -6.43
CA ILE A 131 -4.54 52.07 -7.29
C ILE A 131 -5.44 53.12 -6.64
N GLN A 132 -5.71 53.01 -5.33
CA GLN A 132 -6.52 53.99 -4.60
C GLN A 132 -5.84 55.36 -4.59
N ASN A 133 -4.57 55.41 -4.21
CA ASN A 133 -3.79 56.66 -4.18
C ASN A 133 -3.72 57.30 -5.57
N GLY A 134 -3.45 56.52 -6.62
CA GLY A 134 -3.41 57.03 -7.99
C GLY A 134 -4.77 57.53 -8.51
N ALA A 135 -5.87 56.92 -8.06
CA ALA A 135 -7.22 57.38 -8.38
C ALA A 135 -7.58 58.69 -7.67
N ASP A 136 -7.18 58.83 -6.40
CA ASP A 136 -7.37 60.05 -5.62
C ASP A 136 -6.57 61.23 -6.22
N ASP A 137 -5.28 61.01 -6.53
CA ASP A 137 -4.43 62.00 -7.20
C ASP A 137 -5.00 62.43 -8.56
N TYR A 138 -5.52 61.48 -9.34
CA TYR A 138 -6.18 61.79 -10.61
C TYR A 138 -7.46 62.60 -10.41
N ALA A 139 -8.28 62.25 -9.43
CA ALA A 139 -9.50 62.98 -9.11
C ALA A 139 -9.19 64.43 -8.73
N ASP A 140 -8.19 64.65 -7.86
CA ASP A 140 -7.74 65.99 -7.47
C ASP A 140 -7.21 66.79 -8.66
N ALA A 141 -6.41 66.18 -9.55
CA ALA A 141 -5.91 66.84 -10.75
C ALA A 141 -7.04 67.26 -11.70
N VAL A 142 -8.03 66.38 -11.92
CA VAL A 142 -9.20 66.66 -12.76
C VAL A 142 -10.06 67.77 -12.14
N LEU A 143 -10.33 67.70 -10.83
CA LEU A 143 -11.11 68.71 -10.11
C LEU A 143 -10.43 70.08 -10.14
N THR A 144 -9.11 70.13 -9.91
CA THR A 144 -8.31 71.36 -10.01
C THR A 144 -8.37 71.95 -11.41
N SER A 145 -8.26 71.11 -12.45
CA SER A 145 -8.40 71.57 -13.84
C SER A 145 -9.78 72.16 -14.11
N ILE A 146 -10.85 71.55 -13.61
CA ILE A 146 -12.22 72.05 -13.77
C ILE A 146 -12.40 73.38 -13.01
N GLU A 147 -11.87 73.50 -11.80
CA GLU A 147 -11.90 74.74 -11.01
C GLU A 147 -11.22 75.90 -11.76
N GLN A 148 -10.05 75.64 -12.35
CA GLN A 148 -9.32 76.63 -13.12
C GLN A 148 -10.11 77.08 -14.36
N GLN A 149 -10.69 76.14 -15.11
CA GLN A 149 -11.51 76.45 -16.29
C GLN A 149 -12.75 77.28 -15.94
N LEU A 150 -13.45 76.93 -14.85
CA LEU A 150 -14.62 77.69 -14.38
C LEU A 150 -14.21 79.10 -13.92
N SER A 151 -13.08 79.23 -13.25
CA SER A 151 -12.54 80.53 -12.82
C SER A 151 -12.23 81.44 -14.01
N ASP A 152 -11.63 80.89 -15.06
CA ASP A 152 -11.34 81.61 -16.30
C ASP A 152 -12.64 82.06 -16.99
N MET A 153 -13.64 81.17 -17.10
CA MET A 153 -14.95 81.52 -17.63
C MET A 153 -15.65 82.62 -16.82
N LEU A 154 -15.63 82.53 -15.48
CA LEU A 154 -16.20 83.57 -14.60
C LEU A 154 -15.49 84.91 -14.77
N ARG A 155 -14.18 84.92 -14.97
CA ARG A 155 -13.40 86.13 -15.23
C ARG A 155 -13.82 86.77 -16.55
N VAL A 156 -14.00 85.99 -17.61
CA VAL A 156 -14.51 86.48 -18.90
C VAL A 156 -15.91 87.08 -18.74
N ILE A 157 -16.81 86.42 -18.01
CA ILE A 157 -18.17 86.93 -17.77
C ILE A 157 -18.15 88.23 -16.97
N ARG A 158 -17.32 88.35 -15.92
CA ARG A 158 -17.18 89.60 -15.15
C ARG A 158 -16.70 90.76 -16.03
N ASN A 159 -15.69 90.51 -16.86
CA ASN A 159 -15.16 91.51 -17.79
C ASN A 159 -16.22 91.93 -18.83
N GLY A 160 -16.95 90.98 -19.40
CA GLY A 160 -18.06 91.26 -20.34
C GLY A 160 -19.20 92.04 -19.68
N ARG A 161 -19.54 91.73 -18.42
CA ARG A 161 -20.54 92.49 -17.64
C ARG A 161 -20.09 93.92 -17.33
N GLN A 162 -18.81 94.14 -17.00
CA GLN A 162 -18.27 95.49 -16.78
C GLN A 162 -18.35 96.37 -18.03
N GLN A 163 -18.15 95.79 -19.22
CA GLN A 163 -18.28 96.53 -20.49
C GLN A 163 -19.74 96.89 -20.84
N LEU A 164 -20.72 96.18 -20.27
CA LEU A 164 -22.14 96.43 -20.47
C LEU A 164 -22.77 97.31 -19.38
N GLN A 165 -22.02 97.70 -18.34
CA GLN A 165 -22.48 98.74 -17.41
C GLN A 165 -22.29 100.09 -18.11
N PRO A 166 -23.38 100.83 -18.41
CA PRO A 166 -23.23 102.19 -18.93
C PRO A 166 -22.54 103.03 -17.86
N GLU A 167 -21.48 103.73 -18.24
CA GLU A 167 -20.94 104.87 -17.49
C GLU A 167 -22.12 105.73 -17.00
N PRO A 168 -22.18 106.13 -15.72
CA PRO A 168 -23.22 107.03 -15.26
C PRO A 168 -23.05 108.32 -16.06
N THR A 169 -24.00 108.60 -16.95
CA THR A 169 -24.13 109.88 -17.64
C THR A 169 -24.34 110.96 -16.58
N SER A 170 -23.25 111.56 -16.13
CA SER A 170 -23.23 112.80 -15.38
C SER A 170 -23.13 113.93 -16.38
N ASP A 171 -24.27 114.52 -16.75
CA ASP A 171 -24.50 115.93 -16.44
C ASP A 171 -25.95 116.32 -16.72
N TYR A 172 -26.60 116.90 -15.70
CA TYR A 172 -27.86 117.62 -15.81
C TYR A 172 -27.58 119.10 -16.18
N PRO A 173 -28.54 119.82 -16.78
CA PRO A 173 -28.35 121.19 -17.25
C PRO A 173 -28.65 122.23 -16.15
N GLU A 174 -27.92 123.35 -16.11
CA GLU A 174 -28.37 124.59 -15.46
C GLU A 174 -28.10 125.82 -16.36
N GLU A 175 -29.20 126.48 -16.74
CA GLU A 175 -29.24 127.84 -17.28
C GLU A 175 -29.01 128.87 -16.16
N THR A 176 -28.31 129.99 -16.42
CA THR A 176 -28.96 131.30 -16.65
C THR A 176 -27.95 132.47 -16.70
N ASP A 177 -28.35 133.41 -17.56
CA ASP A 177 -27.90 134.75 -17.97
C ASP A 177 -27.42 135.74 -16.88
N GLY A 178 -26.61 136.75 -17.27
CA GLY A 178 -26.17 137.82 -16.36
C GLY A 178 -25.07 138.82 -16.78
N THR A 179 -25.09 139.36 -18.01
CA THR A 179 -24.77 140.78 -18.39
C THR A 179 -23.65 141.62 -17.67
N SER A 180 -22.60 141.95 -18.47
CA SER A 180 -21.87 143.26 -18.66
C SER A 180 -20.84 143.82 -17.64
N PRO A 181 -19.94 144.80 -18.01
CA PRO A 181 -19.42 145.20 -19.35
C PRO A 181 -17.90 145.60 -19.45
N SER A 182 -17.42 145.72 -20.70
CA SER A 182 -16.57 146.78 -21.30
C SER A 182 -15.07 147.02 -20.99
N LYS A 183 -14.36 147.28 -22.13
CA LYS A 183 -13.25 148.23 -22.41
C LYS A 183 -11.83 147.81 -21.98
N LYS A 184 -10.76 148.07 -22.75
CA LYS A 184 -10.49 149.19 -23.69
C LYS A 184 -9.19 148.90 -24.48
N ILE A 185 -9.14 149.46 -25.69
CA ILE A 185 -7.97 149.89 -26.50
C ILE A 185 -7.22 148.80 -27.27
#